data_AF-A0A8H6I836-F1
#
_entry.id   AF-A0A8H6I836-F1
#
_cell.length_a   1.000
_cell.length_b   1.000
_cell.length_c   1.000
_cell.angle_alpha   90.00
_cell.angle_beta   90.00
_cell.angle_gamma   90.00
#
_symmetry.space_group_name_H-M   'P 1'
#
loop_
_entity.id
_entity.type
_entity.pdbx_description
1 polymer ?
#
loop_
_entity_poly.entity_id
_entity_poly.type
_entity_poly.pdbx_seq_one_letter_code
_entity_poly.pdbx_strand_id
1 'polypeptide(L)'
;MSEPPPDLPGSDDTECPPTPTALNTMNLPAEVEENQAGGDYIDVPAEELEWANDPEGNANSEWLKSLDGVFASESISGSAATSEPATPIGSPRVSQPVEPERNSSTPLKFSTQNRLSSLDELRKVILEELGKRIYRVVPTFAPTLYRKEASLERIVKFLNDPSTGYSKSRWVELPERTNDEKILYDPFIKILSRIVQKFSGASTHGGTREVVNTSLVYFRHDDAKHGGTKPDISIKASGPSFQGLPANFGTPTQRELGIGWSNVASVLDVKCDSVKDTKITDHVRQAVLSCRQIFIHQPNRNYVRSLILTEKHACMVHLDRSGLYLTPYIEIHKDPYTFVRLIVGLATCDETVLGLDTSVQWVVDQQTGLKVSGTLDAFDDETQISTRYNLCMKSTPFVRPSIRGRGTTCYRATHPVTGEVVIIKDSWRTEGRTPEIEFLEAAREVDHQENAPGENLRHVTTFYQNISEC
;
A
#
# COMPACT_ATOMS: atom_id res chain seq x y z
N MET A 1 -39.82 -32.74 -43.46
CA MET A 1 -41.18 -32.17 -43.34
C MET A 1 -41.49 -32.06 -41.87
N SER A 2 -42.21 -31.00 -41.49
CA SER A 2 -42.68 -30.66 -40.12
C SER A 2 -41.60 -30.04 -39.23
N GLU A 3 -41.74 -28.88 -38.60
CA GLU A 3 -42.69 -27.75 -38.60
C GLU A 3 -42.05 -26.72 -37.64
N PRO A 4 -42.11 -25.38 -37.87
CA PRO A 4 -41.65 -24.40 -36.89
C PRO A 4 -42.76 -24.03 -35.89
N PRO A 5 -42.43 -23.66 -34.64
CA PRO A 5 -43.41 -23.13 -33.68
C PRO A 5 -43.67 -21.62 -33.90
N PRO A 6 -44.82 -21.10 -33.39
CA PRO A 6 -45.53 -19.96 -33.98
C PRO A 6 -45.28 -18.61 -33.32
N ASP A 7 -45.49 -17.54 -34.11
CA ASP A 7 -45.67 -16.14 -33.70
C ASP A 7 -47.05 -15.89 -33.09
N LEU A 8 -47.12 -15.07 -32.02
CA LEU A 8 -48.27 -14.24 -31.59
C LEU A 8 -47.77 -13.17 -30.57
N PRO A 9 -48.47 -12.04 -30.34
CA PRO A 9 -48.89 -11.00 -31.29
C PRO A 9 -48.59 -9.56 -30.77
N GLY A 10 -49.02 -8.56 -31.55
CA GLY A 10 -48.66 -7.14 -31.48
C GLY A 10 -49.07 -6.30 -30.25
N SER A 11 -48.31 -5.21 -30.12
CA SER A 11 -48.72 -3.80 -29.90
C SER A 11 -49.92 -3.48 -29.01
N ASP A 12 -49.67 -2.71 -27.94
CA ASP A 12 -50.43 -1.50 -27.66
C ASP A 12 -49.61 -0.49 -26.83
N ASP A 13 -49.92 0.78 -27.08
CA ASP A 13 -49.16 2.02 -26.88
C ASP A 13 -49.06 2.58 -25.43
N THR A 14 -48.34 3.71 -25.33
CA THR A 14 -48.36 4.78 -24.29
C THR A 14 -47.52 4.51 -23.03
N GLU A 15 -46.55 5.32 -22.57
CA GLU A 15 -46.35 6.77 -22.60
C GLU A 15 -44.85 7.09 -22.36
N CYS A 16 -44.27 8.03 -23.12
CA CYS A 16 -42.95 8.62 -22.86
C CYS A 16 -43.08 9.81 -21.88
N PRO A 17 -42.22 9.96 -20.86
CA PRO A 17 -42.09 11.21 -20.13
C PRO A 17 -41.18 12.21 -20.88
N PRO A 18 -41.45 13.53 -20.79
CA PRO A 18 -40.88 14.54 -21.68
C PRO A 18 -39.47 15.00 -21.29
N THR A 19 -38.71 15.37 -22.31
CA THR A 19 -37.47 16.16 -22.26
C THR A 19 -37.79 17.62 -21.88
N PRO A 20 -37.02 18.28 -21.01
CA PRO A 20 -37.08 19.73 -20.89
C PRO A 20 -36.06 20.39 -21.83
N THR A 21 -36.60 21.09 -22.81
CA THR A 21 -35.92 22.00 -23.75
C THR A 21 -35.36 23.24 -23.04
N ALA A 22 -34.24 23.70 -23.58
CA ALA A 22 -33.49 24.90 -23.27
C ALA A 22 -34.31 26.20 -23.18
N LEU A 23 -33.86 27.12 -22.33
CA LEU A 23 -34.14 28.55 -22.40
C LEU A 23 -32.85 29.36 -22.38
N ASN A 24 -32.86 30.39 -23.23
CA ASN A 24 -31.77 31.20 -23.76
C ASN A 24 -31.03 32.10 -22.76
N THR A 25 -29.71 32.15 -22.96
CA THR A 25 -28.83 33.31 -23.14
C THR A 25 -29.33 34.73 -22.82
N MET A 26 -28.53 35.43 -21.97
CA MET A 26 -28.21 36.85 -22.13
C MET A 26 -26.69 37.07 -21.97
N ASN A 27 -26.12 37.68 -23.02
CA ASN A 27 -24.85 38.43 -23.16
C ASN A 27 -24.44 39.25 -21.92
N LEU A 28 -23.20 39.66 -21.58
CA LEU A 28 -21.79 39.74 -22.09
C LEU A 28 -20.98 40.36 -20.87
N PRO A 29 -19.64 40.62 -20.86
CA PRO A 29 -18.63 40.58 -21.93
C PRO A 29 -17.34 39.79 -21.59
N ALA A 30 -16.47 39.77 -22.60
CA ALA A 30 -15.16 39.13 -22.66
C ALA A 30 -14.03 39.87 -21.91
N GLU A 31 -12.91 39.15 -21.77
CA GLU A 31 -11.53 39.55 -21.41
C GLU A 31 -11.23 39.89 -19.95
N VAL A 32 -10.61 38.94 -19.21
CA VAL A 32 -9.44 39.18 -18.35
C VAL A 32 -8.55 37.92 -18.32
N GLU A 33 -7.25 38.17 -18.40
CA GLU A 33 -6.08 37.30 -18.51
C GLU A 33 -5.93 36.16 -17.49
N GLU A 34 -5.12 35.18 -17.90
CA GLU A 34 -4.31 34.26 -17.06
C GLU A 34 -3.87 34.90 -15.73
N ASN A 35 -4.13 34.22 -14.60
CA ASN A 35 -3.23 34.32 -13.46
C ASN A 35 -3.26 33.07 -12.57
N GLN A 36 -2.05 32.66 -12.21
CA GLN A 36 -1.68 31.60 -11.29
C GLN A 36 -2.01 31.96 -9.83
N ALA A 37 -2.11 30.91 -9.01
CA ALA A 37 -1.92 30.87 -7.55
C ALA A 37 -3.04 31.35 -6.61
N GLY A 38 -3.25 30.55 -5.55
CA GLY A 38 -3.87 30.99 -4.28
C GLY A 38 -5.23 30.37 -3.97
N GLY A 39 -5.25 29.12 -3.50
CA GLY A 39 -6.43 28.59 -2.82
C GLY A 39 -6.48 29.11 -1.38
N ASP A 40 -7.49 29.92 -1.07
CA ASP A 40 -7.77 30.46 0.26
C ASP A 40 -7.92 29.35 1.31
N TYR A 41 -7.00 29.34 2.28
CA TYR A 41 -7.12 28.58 3.51
C TYR A 41 -7.97 29.37 4.51
N ILE A 42 -8.99 28.74 5.08
CA ILE A 42 -9.60 29.22 6.31
C ILE A 42 -8.62 28.87 7.44
N ASP A 43 -7.93 29.88 7.97
CA ASP A 43 -7.10 29.77 9.17
C ASP A 43 -7.98 29.33 10.34
N VAL A 44 -7.73 28.13 10.86
CA VAL A 44 -8.20 27.72 12.18
C VAL A 44 -7.16 28.25 13.17
N PRO A 45 -7.51 29.16 14.10
CA PRO A 45 -6.55 29.73 15.05
C PRO A 45 -5.85 28.65 15.86
N ALA A 46 -4.54 28.79 16.03
CA ALA A 46 -3.68 27.86 16.78
C ALA A 46 -4.12 27.64 18.25
N GLU A 47 -5.05 28.46 18.75
CA GLU A 47 -5.58 28.44 20.10
C GLU A 47 -6.65 27.33 20.32
N GLU A 48 -7.20 26.70 19.27
CA GLU A 48 -8.09 25.52 19.42
C GLU A 48 -7.35 24.16 19.49
N LEU A 49 -6.01 24.17 19.51
CA LEU A 49 -5.15 22.96 19.56
C LEU A 49 -4.34 22.83 20.87
N GLU A 50 -4.89 23.29 22.00
CA GLU A 50 -4.20 23.31 23.30
C GLU A 50 -3.84 21.95 23.94
N TRP A 51 -4.11 20.81 23.29
CA TRP A 51 -3.59 19.50 23.73
C TRP A 51 -2.27 19.08 23.05
N ALA A 52 -1.74 19.92 22.15
CA ALA A 52 -0.51 19.64 21.39
C ALA A 52 0.77 20.26 22.00
N ASN A 53 0.67 20.98 23.12
CA ASN A 53 1.82 21.59 23.79
C ASN A 53 2.21 20.78 25.05
N ASP A 54 3.00 19.73 24.85
CA ASP A 54 3.94 19.27 25.87
C ASP A 54 5.34 19.82 25.50
N PRO A 55 5.89 20.81 26.22
CA PRO A 55 7.17 21.44 25.89
C PRO A 55 8.40 20.60 26.28
N GLU A 56 8.23 19.43 26.89
CA GLU A 56 9.34 18.53 27.17
C GLU A 56 9.38 17.40 26.14
N GLY A 57 10.02 17.69 24.99
CA GLY A 57 10.40 16.72 23.96
C GLY A 57 11.42 15.68 24.43
N ASN A 58 11.10 14.95 25.50
CA ASN A 58 11.90 13.89 26.06
C ASN A 58 11.17 12.56 25.92
N ALA A 59 11.14 12.03 24.69
CA ALA A 59 10.76 10.65 24.42
C ALA A 59 11.80 9.97 23.55
N ASN A 60 13.02 9.90 24.07
CA ASN A 60 13.90 8.74 23.93
C ASN A 60 13.14 7.51 24.46
N SER A 61 12.21 7.00 23.68
CA SER A 61 11.27 5.97 24.11
C SER A 61 11.97 4.61 24.15
N GLU A 62 11.96 3.97 25.31
CA GLU A 62 12.62 2.68 25.61
C GLU A 62 12.31 1.54 24.61
N TRP A 63 11.23 1.61 23.84
CA TRP A 63 10.92 0.62 22.79
C TRP A 63 11.86 0.68 21.57
N LEU A 64 12.46 1.85 21.27
CA LEU A 64 13.53 1.94 20.26
C LEU A 64 14.80 1.27 20.78
N LYS A 65 15.15 1.42 22.06
CA LYS A 65 16.25 0.67 22.67
C LYS A 65 16.03 -0.86 22.59
N SER A 66 14.76 -1.29 22.68
CA SER A 66 14.35 -2.68 22.47
C SER A 66 14.51 -3.16 21.01
N LEU A 67 14.45 -2.26 20.02
CA LEU A 67 14.70 -2.59 18.61
C LEU A 67 16.19 -2.44 18.25
N ASP A 68 16.88 -1.43 18.79
CA ASP A 68 18.30 -1.12 18.55
C ASP A 68 19.23 -2.24 19.06
N GLY A 69 18.89 -2.88 20.18
CA GLY A 69 19.66 -4.01 20.73
C GLY A 69 19.67 -5.27 19.85
N VAL A 70 18.76 -5.37 18.87
CA VAL A 70 18.61 -6.54 17.98
C VAL A 70 19.43 -6.39 16.68
N PHE A 71 19.83 -5.18 16.30
CA PHE A 71 20.57 -4.91 15.06
C PHE A 71 22.05 -4.57 15.26
N ALA A 72 22.55 -4.67 16.50
CA ALA A 72 23.95 -4.51 16.85
C ALA A 72 24.62 -5.86 17.17
N SER A 73 24.85 -6.70 16.15
CA SER A 73 25.83 -7.77 16.27
C SER A 73 26.47 -8.13 14.93
N GLU A 74 27.65 -7.58 14.68
CA GLU A 74 28.78 -8.26 14.02
C GLU A 74 30.03 -7.37 14.17
N SER A 75 30.71 -7.50 15.31
CA SER A 75 32.14 -7.16 15.40
C SER A 75 32.92 -8.46 15.28
N ILE A 76 33.39 -8.78 14.08
CA ILE A 76 34.35 -9.86 13.88
C ILE A 76 35.69 -9.39 14.44
N SER A 77 36.17 -10.10 15.46
CA SER A 77 37.50 -9.98 16.02
C SER A 77 38.56 -10.37 15.00
N GLY A 78 39.52 -9.48 14.73
CA GLY A 78 40.69 -9.73 13.89
C GLY A 78 41.92 -9.01 14.43
N SER A 79 42.87 -9.81 14.89
CA SER A 79 44.20 -9.49 15.43
C SER A 79 45.01 -8.38 14.71
N ALA A 80 45.77 -7.64 15.52
CA ALA A 80 46.76 -6.64 15.13
C ALA A 80 47.97 -7.20 14.35
N ALA A 81 48.55 -6.39 13.45
CA ALA A 81 49.97 -6.00 13.45
C ALA A 81 50.37 -5.09 12.26
N THR A 82 50.97 -3.95 12.64
CA THR A 82 52.16 -3.26 12.07
C THR A 82 52.14 -2.42 10.77
N SER A 83 52.47 -1.14 11.01
CA SER A 83 53.42 -0.20 10.36
C SER A 83 53.05 0.56 9.08
N GLU A 84 53.02 1.89 9.23
CA GLU A 84 53.18 2.93 8.19
C GLU A 84 54.60 2.92 7.56
N PRO A 85 54.84 3.69 6.47
CA PRO A 85 55.37 5.06 6.67
C PRO A 85 54.84 6.16 5.72
N ALA A 86 54.44 7.28 6.34
CA ALA A 86 54.71 8.72 6.11
C ALA A 86 54.93 9.41 4.71
N THR A 87 54.06 10.42 4.46
CA THR A 87 54.25 11.81 3.90
C THR A 87 54.54 12.08 2.39
N PRO A 88 54.21 13.28 1.80
CA PRO A 88 54.09 14.61 2.43
C PRO A 88 52.86 15.50 2.13
N ILE A 89 52.82 16.56 2.94
CA ILE A 89 51.86 17.67 3.11
C ILE A 89 51.78 18.57 1.87
N GLY A 90 50.54 18.97 1.50
CA GLY A 90 50.24 20.05 0.55
C GLY A 90 49.02 20.87 0.99
N SER A 91 49.15 22.20 0.92
CA SER A 91 48.36 23.29 1.51
C SER A 91 46.85 23.37 1.17
N PRO A 92 46.04 24.15 1.93
CA PRO A 92 44.59 24.02 2.00
C PRO A 92 43.88 24.76 0.86
N ARG A 93 42.85 24.16 0.27
CA ARG A 93 41.96 24.87 -0.66
C ARG A 93 40.52 24.37 -0.57
N VAL A 94 39.68 25.30 -0.09
CA VAL A 94 38.27 25.57 -0.47
C VAL A 94 37.29 24.40 -0.28
N SER A 95 36.37 24.60 0.67
CA SER A 95 35.16 23.83 0.90
C SER A 95 34.42 23.54 -0.41
N GLN A 96 34.50 22.29 -0.88
CA GLN A 96 33.59 21.77 -1.89
C GLN A 96 32.20 21.56 -1.27
N PRO A 97 31.12 21.75 -2.05
CA PRO A 97 29.78 21.34 -1.62
C PRO A 97 29.80 19.84 -1.35
N VAL A 98 29.15 19.41 -0.26
CA VAL A 98 28.93 18.01 0.05
C VAL A 98 28.24 17.35 -1.15
N GLU A 99 28.95 16.50 -1.89
CA GLU A 99 28.32 15.65 -2.91
C GLU A 99 27.25 14.79 -2.22
N PRO A 100 26.05 14.65 -2.78
CA PRO A 100 25.08 13.70 -2.27
C PRO A 100 25.71 12.31 -2.35
N GLU A 101 25.79 11.60 -1.22
CA GLU A 101 26.33 10.25 -1.15
C GLU A 101 25.76 9.41 -2.31
N ARG A 102 26.63 8.98 -3.22
CA ARG A 102 26.27 7.97 -4.22
C ARG A 102 25.82 6.75 -3.45
N ASN A 103 24.50 6.57 -3.42
CA ASN A 103 23.83 5.52 -2.67
C ASN A 103 24.08 4.18 -3.37
N SER A 104 25.32 3.68 -3.38
CA SER A 104 25.72 2.42 -3.99
C SER A 104 25.11 1.28 -3.19
N SER A 105 23.88 0.90 -3.52
CA SER A 105 23.28 -0.31 -2.98
C SER A 105 24.05 -1.51 -3.52
N THR A 106 25.05 -1.96 -2.77
CA THR A 106 25.56 -3.33 -2.83
C THR A 106 24.37 -4.29 -2.79
N PRO A 107 24.39 -5.42 -3.52
CA PRO A 107 23.37 -6.45 -3.37
C PRO A 107 23.10 -6.72 -1.89
N LEU A 108 21.83 -6.71 -1.48
CA LEU A 108 21.47 -6.93 -0.08
C LEU A 108 22.10 -8.26 0.37
N LYS A 109 22.94 -8.22 1.42
CA LYS A 109 23.54 -9.42 2.02
C LYS A 109 22.47 -10.43 2.47
N PHE A 110 21.32 -9.92 2.93
CA PHE A 110 20.15 -10.69 3.35
C PHE A 110 18.94 -10.25 2.52
N SER A 111 18.35 -11.20 1.81
CA SER A 111 17.32 -10.92 0.81
C SER A 111 16.34 -12.08 0.74
N THR A 112 15.05 -11.80 0.91
CA THR A 112 13.98 -12.79 0.75
C THR A 112 13.60 -13.02 -0.73
N GLN A 113 14.48 -12.64 -1.66
CA GLN A 113 14.28 -12.86 -3.11
C GLN A 113 14.30 -14.33 -3.49
N ASN A 114 15.13 -15.13 -2.81
CA ASN A 114 15.16 -16.56 -3.02
C ASN A 114 14.00 -17.21 -2.26
N ARG A 115 13.36 -18.22 -2.87
CA ARG A 115 12.35 -19.02 -2.17
C ARG A 115 13.01 -19.69 -0.96
N LEU A 116 12.67 -19.19 0.23
CA LEU A 116 13.12 -19.77 1.48
C LEU A 116 12.43 -21.12 1.69
N SER A 117 13.13 -22.03 2.38
CA SER A 117 12.64 -23.41 2.51
C SER A 117 11.50 -23.52 3.52
N SER A 118 11.40 -22.57 4.46
CA SER A 118 10.36 -22.53 5.50
C SER A 118 9.94 -21.11 5.93
N LEU A 119 8.78 -21.01 6.57
CA LEU A 119 8.30 -19.76 7.19
C LEU A 119 9.19 -19.31 8.36
N ASP A 120 9.80 -20.24 9.09
CA ASP A 120 10.66 -19.90 10.22
C ASP A 120 12.00 -19.29 9.76
N GLU A 121 12.52 -19.72 8.61
CA GLU A 121 13.62 -19.03 7.94
C GLU A 121 13.21 -17.61 7.53
N LEU A 122 12.03 -17.47 6.89
CA LEU A 122 11.52 -16.15 6.51
C LEU A 122 11.39 -15.21 7.71
N ARG A 123 10.86 -15.68 8.84
CA ARG A 123 10.74 -14.90 10.08
C ARG A 123 12.08 -14.39 10.62
N LYS A 124 13.16 -15.15 10.45
CA LYS A 124 14.50 -14.76 10.90
C LYS A 124 15.05 -13.61 10.06
N VAL A 125 14.93 -13.71 8.74
CA VAL A 125 15.60 -12.78 7.81
C VAL A 125 14.75 -11.59 7.37
N ILE A 126 13.42 -11.62 7.58
CA ILE A 126 12.53 -10.58 7.04
C ILE A 126 12.83 -9.19 7.58
N LEU A 127 13.19 -9.08 8.87
CA LEU A 127 13.58 -7.79 9.46
C LEU A 127 15.02 -7.42 9.10
N GLU A 128 15.90 -8.40 8.87
CA GLU A 128 17.27 -8.15 8.41
C GLU A 128 17.27 -7.52 7.01
N GLU A 129 16.30 -7.87 6.16
CA GLU A 129 16.13 -7.27 4.83
C GLU A 129 15.83 -5.76 4.90
N LEU A 130 15.07 -5.32 5.92
CA LEU A 130 14.85 -3.89 6.18
C LEU A 130 16.17 -3.21 6.58
N GLY A 131 17.01 -3.90 7.34
CA GLY A 131 18.26 -3.36 7.89
C GLY A 131 17.98 -2.08 8.67
N LYS A 132 18.74 -1.01 8.41
CA LYS A 132 18.58 0.29 9.07
C LYS A 132 17.41 1.15 8.53
N ARG A 133 16.57 0.64 7.63
CA ARG A 133 15.45 1.40 7.02
C ARG A 133 14.14 1.18 7.77
N ILE A 134 14.20 1.39 9.08
CA ILE A 134 13.04 1.41 9.96
C ILE A 134 12.97 2.82 10.54
N TYR A 135 11.89 3.53 10.26
CA TYR A 135 11.74 4.94 10.57
C TYR A 135 10.59 5.15 11.53
N ARG A 136 10.80 6.04 12.50
CA ARG A 136 9.71 6.59 13.31
C ARG A 136 9.26 7.89 12.67
N VAL A 137 7.97 8.02 12.40
CA VAL A 137 7.41 9.29 11.93
C VAL A 137 7.04 10.18 13.12
N VAL A 138 7.01 11.49 12.90
CA VAL A 138 6.63 12.46 13.93
C VAL A 138 5.16 12.26 14.36
N PRO A 139 4.79 12.55 15.62
CA PRO A 139 3.42 12.34 16.12
C PRO A 139 2.33 13.05 15.30
N THR A 140 2.67 14.19 14.70
CA THR A 140 1.76 14.99 13.87
C THR A 140 1.42 14.34 12.52
N PHE A 141 2.12 13.27 12.12
CA PHE A 141 1.91 12.62 10.82
C PHE A 141 0.57 11.87 10.75
N ALA A 142 0.21 11.07 11.75
CA ALA A 142 -1.04 10.29 11.68
C ALA A 142 -2.30 11.17 11.57
N PRO A 143 -2.42 12.30 12.30
CA PRO A 143 -3.55 13.23 12.15
C PRO A 143 -3.67 13.93 10.78
N THR A 144 -2.60 13.98 9.96
CA THR A 144 -2.64 14.60 8.62
C THR A 144 -3.16 13.67 7.53
N LEU A 145 -3.10 12.35 7.75
CA LEU A 145 -3.50 11.34 6.77
C LEU A 145 -5.02 11.32 6.53
N TYR A 146 -5.42 11.00 5.30
CA TYR A 146 -6.81 10.69 4.89
C TYR A 146 -7.86 11.76 5.19
N ARG A 147 -7.46 13.04 5.33
CA ARG A 147 -8.41 14.15 5.53
C ARG A 147 -9.44 14.27 4.41
N LYS A 148 -9.05 13.89 3.18
CA LYS A 148 -9.94 13.84 2.00
C LYS A 148 -10.96 12.69 2.07
N GLU A 149 -10.57 11.55 2.65
CA GLU A 149 -11.43 10.36 2.75
C GLU A 149 -12.57 10.54 3.79
N ALA A 150 -12.28 11.24 4.89
CA ALA A 150 -13.25 11.55 5.92
C ALA A 150 -13.03 12.94 6.51
N SER A 151 -13.94 13.86 6.18
CA SER A 151 -13.98 15.19 6.77
C SER A 151 -14.21 15.11 8.29
N LEU A 152 -13.66 16.09 9.01
CA LEU A 152 -13.82 16.17 10.47
C LEU A 152 -15.30 16.20 10.88
N GLU A 153 -16.13 16.96 10.18
CA GLU A 153 -17.58 17.04 10.41
C GLU A 153 -18.26 15.66 10.33
N ARG A 154 -17.94 14.86 9.31
CA ARG A 154 -18.50 13.50 9.16
C ARG A 154 -18.08 12.59 10.30
N ILE A 155 -16.83 12.70 10.77
CA ILE A 155 -16.32 11.94 11.90
C ILE A 155 -17.00 12.38 13.20
N VAL A 156 -17.12 13.69 13.47
CA VAL A 156 -17.84 14.23 14.63
C VAL A 156 -19.27 13.72 14.65
N LYS A 157 -19.97 13.81 13.51
CA LYS A 157 -21.35 13.30 13.39
C LYS A 157 -21.45 11.80 13.66
N PHE A 158 -20.47 11.01 13.20
CA PHE A 158 -20.39 9.59 13.50
C PHE A 158 -20.17 9.35 15.00
N LEU A 159 -19.16 9.96 15.61
CA LEU A 159 -18.83 9.74 17.03
C LEU A 159 -19.92 10.22 18.00
N ASN A 160 -20.74 11.19 17.60
CA ASN A 160 -21.89 11.66 18.39
C ASN A 160 -23.12 10.75 18.30
N ASP A 161 -23.14 9.79 17.37
CA ASP A 161 -24.23 8.82 17.26
C ASP A 161 -24.04 7.70 18.30
N PRO A 162 -24.99 7.52 19.25
CA PRO A 162 -24.88 6.53 20.32
C PRO A 162 -24.74 5.08 19.81
N SER A 163 -25.18 4.80 18.58
CA SER A 163 -25.11 3.46 17.98
C SER A 163 -23.69 3.05 17.57
N THR A 164 -22.74 3.99 17.54
CA THR A 164 -21.34 3.70 17.16
C THR A 164 -20.57 2.90 18.19
N GLY A 165 -20.96 2.98 19.46
CA GLY A 165 -20.21 2.43 20.58
C GLY A 165 -19.07 3.35 21.06
N TYR A 166 -18.98 4.60 20.57
CA TYR A 166 -18.16 5.63 21.21
C TYR A 166 -19.04 6.48 22.14
N SER A 167 -18.73 6.50 23.43
CA SER A 167 -19.48 7.27 24.43
C SER A 167 -18.58 7.59 25.62
N LYS A 168 -18.82 8.74 26.28
CA LYS A 168 -18.05 9.20 27.44
C LYS A 168 -16.53 9.15 27.20
N SER A 169 -16.12 9.63 26.01
CA SER A 169 -14.73 9.66 25.58
C SER A 169 -14.04 8.29 25.51
N ARG A 170 -14.79 7.22 25.21
CA ARG A 170 -14.27 5.85 25.12
C ARG A 170 -15.07 4.99 24.14
N TRP A 171 -14.38 4.01 23.53
CA TRP A 171 -15.01 2.91 22.82
C TRP A 171 -15.52 1.89 23.85
N VAL A 172 -16.83 1.87 24.09
CA VAL A 172 -17.44 1.19 25.26
C VAL A 172 -17.32 -0.33 25.22
N GLU A 173 -17.12 -0.90 24.04
CA GLU A 173 -17.02 -2.35 23.84
C GLU A 173 -15.63 -2.89 24.15
N LEU A 174 -14.61 -2.04 24.17
CA LEU A 174 -13.25 -2.46 24.49
C LEU A 174 -13.08 -2.54 26.01
N PRO A 175 -12.48 -3.62 26.55
CA PRO A 175 -12.18 -3.73 27.96
C PRO A 175 -11.15 -2.66 28.38
N GLU A 176 -11.20 -2.21 29.63
CA GLU A 176 -10.21 -1.25 30.15
C GLU A 176 -8.79 -1.81 30.18
N ARG A 177 -8.68 -3.13 30.39
CA ARG A 177 -7.43 -3.88 30.38
C ARG A 177 -7.72 -5.34 30.08
N THR A 178 -6.84 -5.97 29.32
CA THR A 178 -6.84 -7.42 29.16
C THR A 178 -5.43 -7.98 29.04
N ASN A 179 -5.29 -9.28 29.32
CA ASN A 179 -4.11 -10.07 28.94
C ASN A 179 -4.48 -11.24 28.01
N ASP A 180 -5.75 -11.32 27.59
CA ASP A 180 -6.22 -12.26 26.59
C ASP A 180 -6.57 -11.47 25.32
N GLU A 181 -5.78 -11.68 24.27
CA GLU A 181 -5.95 -11.03 22.98
C GLU A 181 -7.30 -11.39 22.33
N LYS A 182 -7.81 -12.60 22.58
CA LYS A 182 -9.01 -13.12 21.91
C LYS A 182 -10.27 -12.33 22.25
N ILE A 183 -10.33 -11.74 23.44
CA ILE A 183 -11.49 -10.95 23.85
C ILE A 183 -11.58 -9.60 23.13
N LEU A 184 -10.50 -9.19 22.44
CA LEU A 184 -10.44 -7.93 21.69
C LEU A 184 -10.98 -8.07 20.26
N TYR A 185 -10.97 -9.28 19.69
CA TYR A 185 -11.36 -9.47 18.29
C TYR A 185 -12.82 -9.05 18.05
N ASP A 186 -13.78 -9.58 18.81
CA ASP A 186 -15.21 -9.26 18.60
C ASP A 186 -15.54 -7.76 18.80
N PRO A 187 -15.04 -7.07 19.86
CA PRO A 187 -15.16 -5.62 19.97
C PRO A 187 -14.58 -4.86 18.78
N PHE A 188 -13.38 -5.21 18.33
CA PHE A 188 -12.78 -4.55 17.17
C PHE A 188 -13.57 -4.80 15.90
N ILE A 189 -14.01 -6.03 15.63
CA ILE A 189 -14.86 -6.33 14.47
C ILE A 189 -16.09 -5.44 14.43
N LYS A 190 -16.78 -5.25 15.57
CA LYS A 190 -17.96 -4.38 15.66
C LYS A 190 -17.61 -2.91 15.40
N ILE A 191 -16.61 -2.37 16.09
CA ILE A 191 -16.18 -0.97 15.94
C ILE A 191 -15.77 -0.69 14.49
N LEU A 192 -14.87 -1.51 13.96
CA LEU A 192 -14.34 -1.39 12.60
C LEU A 192 -15.46 -1.53 11.56
N SER A 193 -16.35 -2.51 11.71
CA SER A 193 -17.48 -2.70 10.79
C SER A 193 -18.39 -1.48 10.75
N ARG A 194 -18.69 -0.85 11.90
CA ARG A 194 -19.51 0.38 11.93
C ARG A 194 -18.82 1.54 11.23
N ILE A 195 -17.51 1.71 11.43
CA ILE A 195 -16.73 2.73 10.71
C ILE A 195 -16.77 2.45 9.21
N VAL A 196 -16.39 1.24 8.79
CA VAL A 196 -16.34 0.87 7.36
C VAL A 196 -17.72 1.02 6.71
N GLN A 197 -18.80 0.56 7.34
CA GLN A 197 -20.17 0.72 6.82
C GLN A 197 -20.57 2.19 6.69
N LYS A 198 -20.22 3.04 7.66
CA LYS A 198 -20.56 4.46 7.62
C LYS A 198 -19.85 5.21 6.50
N PHE A 199 -18.59 4.88 6.26
CA PHE A 199 -17.73 5.68 5.39
C PHE A 199 -17.53 5.09 3.98
N SER A 200 -17.73 3.79 3.79
CA SER A 200 -17.51 3.11 2.49
C SER A 200 -18.76 3.06 1.60
N GLY A 201 -19.94 3.41 2.12
CA GLY A 201 -21.25 3.16 1.49
C GLY A 201 -21.64 4.05 0.30
N ALA A 202 -20.78 4.93 -0.19
CA ALA A 202 -21.08 5.84 -1.31
C ALA A 202 -19.93 5.95 -2.32
N SER A 203 -19.19 4.86 -2.54
CA SER A 203 -18.10 4.81 -3.52
C SER A 203 -18.64 5.05 -4.94
N THR A 204 -18.25 6.17 -5.54
CA THR A 204 -18.40 6.45 -6.98
C THR A 204 -17.54 5.54 -7.86
N HIS A 205 -16.62 4.78 -7.25
CA HIS A 205 -15.58 4.01 -7.93
C HIS A 205 -15.91 2.51 -8.06
N GLY A 206 -17.10 2.09 -7.62
CA GLY A 206 -17.43 0.67 -7.49
C GLY A 206 -16.59 -0.01 -6.40
N GLY A 207 -16.89 -1.29 -6.11
CA GLY A 207 -16.20 -2.07 -5.09
C GLY A 207 -16.80 -1.98 -3.68
N THR A 208 -16.47 -2.97 -2.86
CA THR A 208 -17.01 -3.20 -1.52
C THR A 208 -15.87 -3.40 -0.52
N ARG A 209 -16.19 -3.16 0.76
CA ARG A 209 -15.24 -3.25 1.88
C ARG A 209 -15.93 -3.96 3.03
N GLU A 210 -15.30 -5.00 3.54
CA GLU A 210 -15.85 -5.87 4.57
C GLU A 210 -14.78 -6.16 5.61
N VAL A 211 -15.08 -5.90 6.88
CA VAL A 211 -14.18 -6.26 7.99
C VAL A 211 -14.42 -7.71 8.35
N VAL A 212 -13.38 -8.53 8.28
CA VAL A 212 -13.47 -9.98 8.49
C VAL A 212 -12.54 -10.39 9.63
N ASN A 213 -13.06 -11.17 10.59
CA ASN A 213 -12.23 -11.83 11.59
C ASN A 213 -11.42 -12.94 10.92
N THR A 214 -10.10 -12.76 10.85
CA THR A 214 -9.19 -13.69 10.18
C THR A 214 -8.24 -14.40 11.15
N SER A 215 -8.37 -14.18 12.46
CA SER A 215 -7.52 -14.74 13.52
C SER A 215 -7.36 -16.27 13.47
N LEU A 216 -8.37 -16.98 12.96
CA LEU A 216 -8.36 -18.43 12.78
C LEU A 216 -8.16 -18.88 11.32
N VAL A 217 -8.13 -17.94 10.39
CA VAL A 217 -8.05 -18.20 8.95
C VAL A 217 -6.59 -18.28 8.53
N TYR A 218 -6.19 -19.43 8.00
CA TYR A 218 -4.81 -19.64 7.57
C TYR A 218 -4.61 -19.17 6.12
N PHE A 219 -3.82 -18.12 5.95
CA PHE A 219 -3.49 -17.55 4.65
C PHE A 219 -2.14 -18.10 4.19
N ARG A 220 -2.17 -18.96 3.17
CA ARG A 220 -0.97 -19.54 2.56
C ARG A 220 -0.09 -18.44 1.95
N HIS A 221 1.23 -18.56 2.10
CA HIS A 221 2.21 -17.72 1.41
C HIS A 221 2.55 -18.34 0.06
N ASP A 222 2.64 -17.55 -1.01
CA ASP A 222 2.89 -18.06 -2.37
C ASP A 222 4.34 -18.57 -2.55
N ASP A 223 5.28 -17.95 -1.82
CA ASP A 223 6.71 -18.15 -2.00
C ASP A 223 7.35 -19.12 -0.98
N ALA A 224 6.59 -19.55 0.03
CA ALA A 224 7.02 -20.55 1.00
C ALA A 224 6.47 -21.93 0.63
N LYS A 225 7.36 -22.92 0.44
CA LYS A 225 6.96 -24.30 0.10
C LYS A 225 5.94 -24.88 1.09
N HIS A 226 6.07 -24.54 2.38
CA HIS A 226 5.17 -24.94 3.46
C HIS A 226 5.03 -23.80 4.48
N GLY A 227 4.07 -22.88 4.25
CA GLY A 227 3.90 -21.75 5.15
C GLY A 227 2.67 -20.89 4.88
N GLY A 228 2.35 -20.06 5.87
CA GLY A 228 1.21 -19.19 5.90
C GLY A 228 1.09 -18.48 7.24
N THR A 229 0.42 -17.35 7.26
CA THR A 229 0.14 -16.56 8.47
C THR A 229 -1.35 -16.45 8.71
N LYS A 230 -1.72 -16.04 9.92
CA LYS A 230 -3.11 -15.80 10.34
C LYS A 230 -3.21 -14.34 10.77
N PRO A 231 -3.50 -13.40 9.85
CA PRO A 231 -3.73 -12.01 10.26
C PRO A 231 -4.95 -11.96 11.19
N ASP A 232 -4.95 -11.10 12.21
CA ASP A 232 -6.00 -11.13 13.24
C ASP A 232 -7.34 -10.63 12.66
N ILE A 233 -7.32 -9.47 12.00
CA ILE A 233 -8.47 -8.89 11.30
C ILE A 233 -8.01 -8.43 9.92
N SER A 234 -8.84 -8.63 8.90
CA SER A 234 -8.57 -8.21 7.53
C SER A 234 -9.71 -7.36 6.97
N ILE A 235 -9.38 -6.31 6.22
CA ILE A 235 -10.35 -5.58 5.40
C ILE A 235 -10.37 -6.24 4.02
N LYS A 236 -11.38 -7.06 3.79
CA LYS A 236 -11.65 -7.68 2.49
C LYS A 236 -12.19 -6.61 1.53
N ALA A 237 -11.72 -6.65 0.29
CA ALA A 237 -11.99 -5.65 -0.71
C ALA A 237 -12.39 -6.26 -2.05
N SER A 238 -13.29 -5.58 -2.77
CA SER A 238 -13.49 -5.79 -4.20
C SER A 238 -13.20 -4.50 -4.97
N GLY A 239 -12.97 -4.63 -6.27
CA GLY A 239 -12.57 -3.54 -7.16
C GLY A 239 -11.60 -4.04 -8.23
N PRO A 240 -11.22 -3.18 -9.19
CA PRO A 240 -10.38 -3.55 -10.33
C PRO A 240 -9.04 -4.19 -9.95
N SER A 241 -8.42 -3.76 -8.84
CA SER A 241 -7.14 -4.32 -8.40
C SER A 241 -7.26 -5.61 -7.60
N PHE A 242 -8.45 -5.94 -7.09
CA PHE A 242 -8.65 -7.08 -6.18
C PHE A 242 -9.18 -8.31 -6.93
N GLN A 243 -8.77 -9.49 -6.49
CA GLN A 243 -9.24 -10.76 -7.04
C GLN A 243 -9.78 -11.65 -5.93
N GLY A 244 -11.03 -12.09 -6.09
CA GLY A 244 -11.64 -13.10 -5.25
C GLY A 244 -10.87 -14.43 -5.25
N LEU A 245 -11.18 -15.26 -4.26
CA LEU A 245 -10.55 -16.56 -4.13
C LEU A 245 -11.11 -17.54 -5.18
N PRO A 246 -10.28 -18.18 -6.02
CA PRO A 246 -10.77 -19.19 -6.96
C PRO A 246 -11.41 -20.38 -6.23
N ALA A 247 -12.47 -20.96 -6.79
CA ALA A 247 -13.28 -22.01 -6.15
C ALA A 247 -12.46 -23.22 -5.64
N ASN A 248 -11.37 -23.57 -6.32
CA ASN A 248 -10.50 -24.71 -5.99
C ASN A 248 -9.24 -24.32 -5.20
N PHE A 249 -9.14 -23.07 -4.73
CA PHE A 249 -8.00 -22.55 -3.98
C PHE A 249 -8.36 -22.22 -2.53
N GLY A 250 -7.30 -22.11 -1.71
CA GLY A 250 -7.40 -21.76 -0.29
C GLY A 250 -7.84 -22.90 0.63
N THR A 251 -7.88 -22.61 1.92
CA THR A 251 -8.43 -23.51 2.95
C THR A 251 -9.96 -23.49 2.95
N PRO A 252 -10.65 -24.46 3.57
CA PRO A 252 -12.12 -24.43 3.69
C PRO A 252 -12.66 -23.11 4.24
N THR A 253 -12.04 -22.58 5.31
CA THR A 253 -12.44 -21.30 5.92
C THR A 253 -12.20 -20.10 5.00
N GLN A 254 -11.12 -20.11 4.21
CA GLN A 254 -10.90 -19.06 3.20
C GLN A 254 -11.98 -19.08 2.11
N ARG A 255 -12.43 -20.26 1.69
CA ARG A 255 -13.50 -20.40 0.69
C ARG A 255 -14.85 -19.94 1.23
N GLU A 256 -15.18 -20.31 2.46
CA GLU A 256 -16.40 -19.87 3.13
C GLU A 256 -16.47 -18.33 3.23
N LEU A 257 -15.36 -17.69 3.60
CA LEU A 257 -15.28 -16.23 3.72
C LEU A 257 -14.98 -15.52 2.39
N GLY A 258 -14.63 -16.27 1.34
CA GLY A 258 -14.19 -15.73 0.05
C GLY A 258 -12.99 -14.79 0.16
N ILE A 259 -11.99 -15.11 1.01
CA ILE A 259 -10.89 -14.20 1.37
C ILE A 259 -9.49 -14.82 1.17
N GLY A 260 -8.56 -14.01 0.68
CA GLY A 260 -7.15 -14.33 0.52
C GLY A 260 -6.31 -13.06 0.27
N TRP A 261 -4.99 -13.20 0.15
CA TRP A 261 -4.10 -12.04 -0.01
C TRP A 261 -4.42 -11.16 -1.24
N SER A 262 -5.02 -11.74 -2.28
CA SER A 262 -5.41 -11.02 -3.50
C SER A 262 -6.63 -10.11 -3.34
N ASN A 263 -7.39 -10.21 -2.24
CA ASN A 263 -8.55 -9.36 -1.96
C ASN A 263 -8.55 -8.80 -0.53
N VAL A 264 -7.37 -8.57 0.05
CA VAL A 264 -7.22 -7.85 1.33
C VAL A 264 -6.64 -6.47 1.07
N ALA A 265 -7.39 -5.41 1.40
CA ALA A 265 -6.90 -4.03 1.27
C ALA A 265 -5.87 -3.69 2.35
N SER A 266 -6.08 -4.17 3.57
CA SER A 266 -5.23 -3.96 4.75
C SER A 266 -5.49 -5.04 5.80
N VAL A 267 -4.49 -5.28 6.65
CA VAL A 267 -4.62 -6.12 7.86
C VAL A 267 -4.57 -5.25 9.11
N LEU A 268 -5.15 -5.74 10.20
CA LEU A 268 -5.07 -5.14 11.52
C LEU A 268 -4.68 -6.24 12.51
N ASP A 269 -3.50 -6.13 13.08
CA ASP A 269 -2.96 -7.07 14.06
C ASP A 269 -3.34 -6.57 15.46
N VAL A 270 -4.08 -7.37 16.21
CA VAL A 270 -4.60 -7.01 17.53
C VAL A 270 -3.68 -7.61 18.59
N LYS A 271 -3.31 -6.83 19.59
CA LYS A 271 -2.37 -7.22 20.67
C LYS A 271 -2.86 -6.66 22.01
N CYS A 272 -2.42 -7.24 23.12
CA CYS A 272 -2.72 -6.68 24.43
C CYS A 272 -1.83 -5.46 24.71
N ASP A 273 -2.40 -4.40 25.28
CA ASP A 273 -1.68 -3.17 25.62
C ASP A 273 -0.50 -3.44 26.58
N SER A 274 -0.66 -4.44 27.46
CA SER A 274 0.34 -4.84 28.45
C SER A 274 1.66 -5.34 27.86
N VAL A 275 1.70 -5.71 26.57
CA VAL A 275 2.89 -6.23 25.89
C VAL A 275 3.29 -5.41 24.66
N LYS A 276 2.65 -4.26 24.41
CA LYS A 276 2.85 -3.48 23.18
C LYS A 276 4.31 -3.06 22.96
N ASP A 277 5.01 -2.72 24.05
CA ASP A 277 6.40 -2.23 24.02
C ASP A 277 7.39 -3.40 24.13
N THR A 278 7.11 -4.39 24.99
CA THR A 278 8.02 -5.53 25.22
C THR A 278 8.06 -6.53 24.07
N LYS A 279 7.02 -6.56 23.21
CA LYS A 279 6.92 -7.45 22.04
C LYS A 279 6.82 -6.70 20.71
N ILE A 280 7.21 -5.42 20.66
CA ILE A 280 7.08 -4.59 19.46
C ILE A 280 7.73 -5.23 18.23
N THR A 281 8.91 -5.84 18.39
CA THR A 281 9.62 -6.53 17.30
C THR A 281 8.79 -7.67 16.69
N ASP A 282 8.09 -8.43 17.52
CA ASP A 282 7.24 -9.53 17.07
C ASP A 282 5.99 -9.01 16.35
N HIS A 283 5.39 -7.95 16.88
CA HIS A 283 4.22 -7.30 16.27
C HIS A 283 4.57 -6.71 14.89
N VAL A 284 5.69 -5.99 14.81
CA VAL A 284 6.20 -5.44 13.55
C VAL A 284 6.53 -6.54 12.55
N ARG A 285 7.18 -7.63 13.00
CA ARG A 285 7.48 -8.78 12.12
C ARG A 285 6.20 -9.37 11.53
N GLN A 286 5.15 -9.55 12.33
CA GLN A 286 3.86 -10.05 11.85
C GLN A 286 3.26 -9.13 10.79
N ALA A 287 3.23 -7.82 11.05
CA ALA A 287 2.71 -6.83 10.10
C ALA A 287 3.50 -6.84 8.78
N VAL A 288 4.83 -6.88 8.85
CA VAL A 288 5.71 -6.92 7.65
C VAL A 288 5.50 -8.19 6.83
N LEU A 289 5.32 -9.36 7.47
CA LEU A 289 5.03 -10.61 6.77
C LEU A 289 3.71 -10.53 5.99
N SER A 290 2.67 -9.94 6.60
CA SER A 290 1.38 -9.73 5.93
C SER A 290 1.50 -8.74 4.77
N CYS A 291 2.21 -7.61 4.96
CA CYS A 291 2.44 -6.63 3.90
C CYS A 291 3.22 -7.22 2.72
N ARG A 292 4.21 -8.08 3.00
CA ARG A 292 4.95 -8.81 1.97
C ARG A 292 4.06 -9.68 1.10
N GLN A 293 3.13 -10.41 1.70
CA GLN A 293 2.20 -11.25 0.93
C GLN A 293 1.21 -10.39 0.14
N ILE A 294 0.78 -9.25 0.67
CA ILE A 294 -0.02 -8.28 -0.10
C ILE A 294 0.76 -7.83 -1.35
N PHE A 295 2.04 -7.45 -1.24
CA PHE A 295 2.87 -7.12 -2.40
C PHE A 295 2.97 -8.25 -3.43
N ILE A 296 3.13 -9.50 -2.98
CA ILE A 296 3.25 -10.66 -3.88
C ILE A 296 1.94 -10.91 -4.64
N HIS A 297 0.80 -10.80 -3.96
CA HIS A 297 -0.51 -11.12 -4.53
C HIS A 297 -1.20 -9.94 -5.23
N GLN A 298 -0.74 -8.72 -5.00
CA GLN A 298 -1.26 -7.49 -5.61
C GLN A 298 -0.11 -6.80 -6.35
N PRO A 299 0.16 -7.19 -7.61
CA PRO A 299 1.38 -6.81 -8.33
C PRO A 299 1.49 -5.31 -8.61
N ASN A 300 0.36 -4.58 -8.60
CA ASN A 300 0.29 -3.13 -8.75
C ASN A 300 0.30 -2.39 -7.39
N ARG A 301 0.82 -3.00 -6.32
CA ARG A 301 0.86 -2.37 -4.99
C ARG A 301 2.20 -1.66 -4.77
N ASN A 302 2.13 -0.34 -4.65
CA ASN A 302 3.26 0.55 -4.36
C ASN A 302 3.61 0.57 -2.88
N TYR A 303 2.60 0.67 -2.01
CA TYR A 303 2.78 0.58 -0.57
C TYR A 303 1.64 -0.17 0.10
N VAL A 304 1.90 -0.67 1.31
CA VAL A 304 0.89 -1.27 2.17
C VAL A 304 0.89 -0.55 3.50
N ARG A 305 -0.30 -0.25 4.00
CA ARG A 305 -0.48 0.24 5.37
C ARG A 305 -1.29 -0.78 6.15
N SER A 306 -0.99 -0.93 7.43
CA SER A 306 -1.70 -1.77 8.39
C SER A 306 -1.74 -1.09 9.76
N LEU A 307 -2.48 -1.66 10.71
CA LEU A 307 -2.49 -1.21 12.11
C LEU A 307 -2.07 -2.33 13.04
N ILE A 308 -1.31 -1.96 14.07
CA ILE A 308 -1.19 -2.71 15.31
C ILE A 308 -2.15 -2.07 16.30
N LEU A 309 -3.14 -2.81 16.76
CA LEU A 309 -4.19 -2.36 17.67
C LEU A 309 -4.01 -2.96 19.05
N THR A 310 -4.30 -2.19 20.09
CA THR A 310 -4.49 -2.66 21.46
C THR A 310 -5.80 -2.13 22.00
N GLU A 311 -6.26 -2.62 23.14
CA GLU A 311 -7.49 -2.11 23.76
C GLU A 311 -7.47 -0.62 24.09
N LYS A 312 -6.31 0.06 23.98
CA LYS A 312 -6.12 1.49 24.25
C LYS A 312 -5.43 2.27 23.12
N HIS A 313 -4.64 1.61 22.29
CA HIS A 313 -3.74 2.28 21.36
C HIS A 313 -3.79 1.72 19.94
N ALA A 314 -3.40 2.54 18.97
CA ALA A 314 -3.17 2.12 17.60
C ALA A 314 -1.82 2.65 17.11
N CYS A 315 -1.05 1.82 16.41
CA CYS A 315 0.16 2.20 15.71
C CYS A 315 -0.01 1.86 14.23
N MET A 316 0.18 2.83 13.35
CA MET A 316 0.17 2.58 11.92
C MET A 316 1.54 2.08 11.47
N VAL A 317 1.50 1.03 10.67
CA VAL A 317 2.63 0.48 9.95
C VAL A 317 2.47 0.87 8.49
N HIS A 318 3.46 1.53 7.91
CA HIS A 318 3.54 1.80 6.48
C HIS A 318 4.79 1.13 5.93
N LEU A 319 4.62 0.29 4.91
CA LEU A 319 5.70 -0.41 4.25
C LEU A 319 5.64 -0.09 2.75
N ASP A 320 6.75 0.40 2.24
CA ASP A 320 7.00 0.58 0.81
C ASP A 320 8.37 -0.02 0.45
N ARG A 321 8.86 0.18 -0.77
CA ARG A 321 10.16 -0.37 -1.16
C ARG A 321 11.36 0.41 -0.62
N SER A 322 11.14 1.58 -0.01
CA SER A 322 12.17 2.38 0.67
C SER A 322 12.44 1.88 2.09
N GLY A 323 11.43 1.35 2.78
CA GLY A 323 11.55 0.78 4.11
C GLY A 323 10.24 0.75 4.88
N LEU A 324 10.38 0.61 6.20
CA LEU A 324 9.28 0.54 7.15
C LEU A 324 9.15 1.84 7.92
N TYR A 325 7.94 2.36 8.05
CA TYR A 325 7.60 3.56 8.81
C TYR A 325 6.56 3.22 9.87
N LEU A 326 6.82 3.64 11.11
CA LEU A 326 5.95 3.41 12.26
C LEU A 326 5.53 4.73 12.86
N THR A 327 4.23 4.93 13.05
CA THR A 327 3.73 6.05 13.85
C THR A 327 3.98 5.79 15.33
N PRO A 328 4.07 6.84 16.17
CA PRO A 328 3.81 6.68 17.58
C PRO A 328 2.43 6.06 17.80
N TYR A 329 2.26 5.37 18.93
CA TYR A 329 0.94 4.91 19.35
C TYR A 329 0.03 6.12 19.63
N ILE A 330 -1.12 6.18 18.96
CA ILE A 330 -2.22 7.08 19.32
C ILE A 330 -3.08 6.41 20.38
N GLU A 331 -3.64 7.16 21.32
CA GLU A 331 -4.62 6.63 22.28
C GLU A 331 -6.02 6.71 21.68
N ILE A 332 -6.59 5.58 21.26
CA ILE A 332 -7.81 5.52 20.43
C ILE A 332 -9.08 6.02 21.15
N HIS A 333 -9.03 6.12 22.48
CA HIS A 333 -10.13 6.67 23.28
C HIS A 333 -10.10 8.19 23.35
N LYS A 334 -8.90 8.78 23.53
CA LYS A 334 -8.72 10.23 23.61
C LYS A 334 -8.63 10.91 22.25
N ASP A 335 -8.07 10.21 21.26
CA ASP A 335 -8.06 10.65 19.86
C ASP A 335 -8.86 9.68 18.97
N PRO A 336 -10.20 9.66 19.11
CA PRO A 336 -11.05 8.86 18.26
C PRO A 336 -11.07 9.36 16.81
N TYR A 337 -10.73 10.64 16.58
CA TYR A 337 -10.78 11.26 15.27
C TYR A 337 -9.70 10.70 14.35
N THR A 338 -8.45 10.66 14.82
CA THR A 338 -7.36 10.04 14.08
C THR A 338 -7.61 8.55 13.94
N PHE A 339 -8.09 7.86 14.99
CA PHE A 339 -8.40 6.43 14.90
C PHE A 339 -9.42 6.13 13.79
N VAL A 340 -10.59 6.80 13.80
CA VAL A 340 -11.60 6.63 12.73
C VAL A 340 -11.01 6.93 11.37
N ARG A 341 -10.26 8.03 11.24
CA ARG A 341 -9.66 8.45 9.96
C ARG A 341 -8.67 7.43 9.41
N LEU A 342 -7.85 6.81 10.25
CA LEU A 342 -6.96 5.71 9.85
C LEU A 342 -7.75 4.50 9.33
N ILE A 343 -8.84 4.11 10.00
CA ILE A 343 -9.69 2.99 9.53
C ILE A 343 -10.33 3.30 8.19
N VAL A 344 -10.84 4.53 8.00
CA VAL A 344 -11.41 4.96 6.72
C VAL A 344 -10.36 4.89 5.61
N GLY A 345 -9.14 5.40 5.85
CA GLY A 345 -8.07 5.34 4.86
C GLY A 345 -7.66 3.91 4.48
N LEU A 346 -7.65 2.98 5.43
CA LEU A 346 -7.35 1.57 5.18
C LEU A 346 -8.50 0.81 4.50
N ALA A 347 -9.71 1.38 4.53
CA ALA A 347 -10.91 0.82 3.95
C ALA A 347 -11.46 1.64 2.78
N THR A 348 -10.72 2.60 2.23
CA THR A 348 -11.24 3.43 1.13
C THR A 348 -11.39 2.64 -0.17
N CYS A 349 -12.29 3.08 -1.04
CA CYS A 349 -12.42 2.59 -2.41
C CYS A 349 -11.49 3.33 -3.39
N ASP A 350 -10.82 4.39 -2.96
CA ASP A 350 -9.77 5.04 -3.74
C ASP A 350 -8.50 4.15 -3.76
N GLU A 351 -8.25 3.53 -4.92
CA GLU A 351 -7.10 2.64 -5.11
C GLU A 351 -5.76 3.36 -4.89
N THR A 352 -5.65 4.65 -5.24
CA THR A 352 -4.41 5.42 -5.09
C THR A 352 -4.07 5.64 -3.61
N VAL A 353 -5.08 5.89 -2.79
CA VAL A 353 -4.94 6.07 -1.33
C VAL A 353 -4.62 4.75 -0.62
N LEU A 354 -5.04 3.62 -1.19
CA LEU A 354 -4.60 2.31 -0.73
C LEU A 354 -3.15 1.99 -1.16
N GLY A 355 -2.59 2.75 -2.08
CA GLY A 355 -1.26 2.50 -2.63
C GLY A 355 -1.26 1.50 -3.78
N LEU A 356 -2.36 1.42 -4.52
CA LEU A 356 -2.44 0.69 -5.78
C LEU A 356 -2.13 1.65 -6.94
N ASP A 357 -1.34 1.16 -7.89
CA ASP A 357 -1.08 1.82 -9.17
C ASP A 357 -2.29 1.63 -10.10
N THR A 358 -2.93 2.74 -10.42
CA THR A 358 -4.12 2.80 -11.27
C THR A 358 -3.83 2.80 -12.77
N SER A 359 -2.56 2.85 -13.17
CA SER A 359 -2.16 2.59 -14.57
C SER A 359 -2.38 1.13 -14.95
N VAL A 360 -2.36 0.23 -13.95
CA VAL A 360 -2.66 -1.19 -14.10
C VAL A 360 -4.07 -1.46 -13.56
N GLN A 361 -4.96 -1.96 -14.40
CA GLN A 361 -6.36 -2.21 -14.05
C GLN A 361 -6.83 -3.55 -14.59
N TRP A 362 -7.77 -4.20 -13.89
CA TRP A 362 -8.39 -5.43 -14.35
C TRP A 362 -9.90 -5.34 -14.36
N VAL A 363 -10.50 -6.07 -15.30
CA VAL A 363 -11.92 -6.38 -15.28
C VAL A 363 -12.11 -7.65 -14.48
N VAL A 364 -12.96 -7.56 -13.46
CA VAL A 364 -13.31 -8.67 -12.58
C VAL A 364 -14.69 -9.19 -12.96
N ASP A 365 -14.78 -10.49 -13.23
CA ASP A 365 -16.06 -11.15 -13.44
C ASP A 365 -16.84 -11.17 -12.11
N GLN A 366 -18.05 -10.61 -12.10
CA GLN A 366 -18.81 -10.41 -10.87
C GLN A 366 -19.33 -11.73 -10.27
N GLN A 367 -19.50 -12.78 -11.08
CA GLN A 367 -20.00 -14.07 -10.60
C GLN A 367 -18.91 -14.89 -9.92
N THR A 368 -17.72 -14.92 -10.52
CA THR A 368 -16.58 -15.71 -10.05
C THR A 368 -15.62 -14.92 -9.17
N GLY A 369 -15.66 -13.58 -9.23
CA GLY A 369 -14.71 -12.69 -8.57
C GLY A 369 -13.30 -12.73 -9.17
N LEU A 370 -13.13 -13.36 -10.34
CA LEU A 370 -11.82 -13.56 -10.97
C LEU A 370 -11.52 -12.46 -11.99
N LYS A 371 -10.23 -12.10 -12.12
CA LYS A 371 -9.77 -11.19 -13.16
C LYS A 371 -9.86 -11.90 -14.52
N VAL A 372 -10.58 -11.31 -15.47
CA VAL A 372 -10.83 -11.90 -16.81
C VAL A 372 -10.12 -11.16 -17.95
N SER A 373 -9.82 -9.88 -17.76
CA SER A 373 -8.97 -9.08 -18.63
C SER A 373 -8.28 -8.00 -17.81
N GLY A 374 -7.29 -7.34 -18.39
CA GLY A 374 -6.67 -6.19 -17.76
C GLY A 374 -5.87 -5.37 -18.74
N THR A 375 -5.56 -4.14 -18.34
CA THR A 375 -4.84 -3.15 -19.13
C THR A 375 -3.72 -2.53 -18.31
N LEU A 376 -2.70 -2.08 -19.02
CA LEU A 376 -1.61 -1.28 -18.44
C LEU A 376 -1.40 -0.06 -19.33
N ASP A 377 -1.60 1.12 -18.76
CA ASP A 377 -1.32 2.39 -19.40
C ASP A 377 0.12 2.79 -19.13
N ALA A 378 0.94 2.86 -20.17
CA ALA A 378 2.34 3.25 -20.05
C ALA A 378 2.58 4.56 -20.81
N PHE A 379 3.24 5.51 -20.16
CA PHE A 379 3.61 6.78 -20.75
C PHE A 379 5.08 6.74 -21.16
N ASP A 380 5.36 7.12 -22.39
CA ASP A 380 6.72 7.23 -22.93
C ASP A 380 7.16 8.69 -22.85
N ASP A 381 8.17 8.96 -22.02
CA ASP A 381 8.71 10.30 -21.80
C ASP A 381 9.41 10.89 -23.04
N GLU A 382 9.89 10.07 -23.97
CA GLU A 382 10.56 10.56 -25.18
C GLU A 382 9.56 10.93 -26.26
N THR A 383 8.62 10.02 -26.52
CA THR A 383 7.61 10.22 -27.57
C THR A 383 6.42 11.03 -27.09
N GLN A 384 6.26 11.20 -25.77
CA GLN A 384 5.10 11.83 -25.11
C GLN A 384 3.78 11.12 -25.44
N ILE A 385 3.84 9.82 -25.75
CA ILE A 385 2.68 9.01 -26.12
C ILE A 385 2.33 8.08 -24.96
N SER A 386 1.05 8.08 -24.60
CA SER A 386 0.48 7.05 -23.71
C SER A 386 -0.03 5.87 -24.54
N THR A 387 0.42 4.67 -24.21
CA THR A 387 -0.02 3.43 -24.85
C THR A 387 -0.73 2.54 -23.83
N ARG A 388 -1.95 2.11 -24.16
CA ARG A 388 -2.73 1.14 -23.38
C ARG A 388 -2.48 -0.28 -23.85
N TYR A 389 -1.71 -1.04 -23.09
CA TYR A 389 -1.40 -2.43 -23.39
C TYR A 389 -2.46 -3.39 -22.84
N ASN A 390 -2.72 -4.48 -23.56
CA ASN A 390 -3.60 -5.55 -23.09
C ASN A 390 -2.80 -6.57 -22.29
N LEU A 391 -3.11 -6.76 -21.00
CA LEU A 391 -2.43 -7.72 -20.13
C LEU A 391 -2.74 -9.16 -20.54
N CYS A 392 -1.73 -10.02 -20.51
CA CYS A 392 -1.90 -11.44 -20.78
C CYS A 392 -2.40 -12.18 -19.53
N MET A 393 -3.70 -12.49 -19.48
CA MET A 393 -4.32 -13.19 -18.35
C MET A 393 -3.91 -14.65 -18.18
N LYS A 394 -3.23 -15.26 -19.18
CA LYS A 394 -2.71 -16.63 -19.11
C LYS A 394 -1.39 -16.73 -18.34
N SER A 395 -0.74 -15.61 -18.07
CA SER A 395 0.53 -15.53 -17.34
C SER A 395 0.36 -14.64 -16.13
N THR A 396 0.71 -15.14 -14.96
CA THR A 396 0.81 -14.32 -13.75
C THR A 396 1.97 -13.34 -13.88
N PRO A 397 1.82 -12.06 -13.48
CA PRO A 397 2.95 -11.14 -13.40
C PRO A 397 4.08 -11.72 -12.56
N PHE A 398 5.32 -11.52 -12.99
CA PHE A 398 6.46 -11.79 -12.14
C PHE A 398 6.53 -10.69 -11.07
N VAL A 399 6.59 -11.05 -9.80
CA VAL A 399 6.75 -10.10 -8.69
C VAL A 399 7.96 -10.49 -7.88
N ARG A 400 8.87 -9.55 -7.65
CA ARG A 400 10.02 -9.77 -6.78
C ARG A 400 9.57 -9.77 -5.30
N PRO A 401 9.78 -10.86 -4.53
CA PRO A 401 9.25 -10.99 -3.17
C PRO A 401 9.92 -10.11 -2.11
N SER A 402 11.08 -9.51 -2.40
CA SER A 402 11.78 -8.63 -1.46
C SER A 402 10.90 -7.44 -1.07
N ILE A 403 10.73 -7.20 0.22
CA ILE A 403 10.01 -6.04 0.77
C ILE A 403 10.74 -4.73 0.54
N ARG A 404 12.06 -4.74 0.32
CA ARG A 404 12.87 -3.54 0.10
C ARG A 404 13.61 -3.58 -1.24
N GLY A 405 13.92 -2.41 -1.79
CA GLY A 405 14.79 -2.22 -2.95
C GLY A 405 14.00 -1.88 -4.21
N ARG A 406 14.30 -2.55 -5.33
CA ARG A 406 13.68 -2.25 -6.63
C ARG A 406 12.23 -2.76 -6.76
N GLY A 407 11.82 -3.73 -5.95
CA GLY A 407 10.44 -4.25 -5.97
C GLY A 407 9.93 -4.67 -7.35
N THR A 408 10.81 -5.13 -8.25
CA THR A 408 10.51 -5.31 -9.67
C THR A 408 9.28 -6.17 -9.92
N THR A 409 8.36 -5.66 -10.74
CA THR A 409 7.21 -6.39 -11.27
C THR A 409 7.31 -6.42 -12.79
N CYS A 410 7.09 -7.58 -13.42
CA CYS A 410 7.04 -7.68 -14.88
C CYS A 410 5.68 -8.21 -15.34
N TYR A 411 5.07 -7.48 -16.26
CA TYR A 411 3.81 -7.82 -16.90
C TYR A 411 4.06 -8.29 -18.32
N ARG A 412 3.50 -9.44 -18.69
CA ARG A 412 3.39 -9.83 -20.10
C ARG A 412 2.15 -9.19 -20.69
N ALA A 413 2.31 -8.46 -21.79
CA ALA A 413 1.21 -7.75 -22.42
C ALA A 413 1.32 -7.81 -23.95
N THR A 414 0.31 -7.27 -24.62
CA THR A 414 0.25 -7.15 -26.07
C THR A 414 -0.09 -5.72 -26.45
N HIS A 415 0.67 -5.16 -27.40
CA HIS A 415 0.40 -3.85 -27.96
C HIS A 415 -0.95 -3.87 -28.70
N PRO A 416 -1.86 -2.90 -28.46
CA PRO A 416 -3.24 -2.97 -28.93
C PRO A 416 -3.37 -2.93 -30.47
N VAL A 417 -2.49 -2.19 -31.14
CA VAL A 417 -2.52 -2.02 -32.62
C VAL A 417 -1.69 -3.08 -33.35
N THR A 418 -0.40 -3.23 -33.02
CA THR A 418 0.51 -4.12 -33.73
C THR A 418 0.31 -5.60 -33.39
N GLY A 419 -0.30 -5.91 -32.25
CA GLY A 419 -0.38 -7.29 -31.74
C GLY A 419 0.95 -7.83 -31.22
N GLU A 420 1.98 -7.00 -31.13
CA GLU A 420 3.31 -7.38 -30.63
C GLU A 420 3.23 -7.75 -29.14
N VAL A 421 3.86 -8.86 -28.77
CA VAL A 421 3.99 -9.27 -27.37
C VAL A 421 5.15 -8.52 -26.75
N VAL A 422 4.89 -7.88 -25.60
CA VAL A 422 5.89 -7.11 -24.85
C VAL A 422 5.99 -7.59 -23.41
N ILE A 423 7.13 -7.29 -22.79
CA ILE A 423 7.31 -7.36 -21.33
C ILE A 423 7.44 -5.92 -20.84
N ILE A 424 6.52 -5.53 -19.95
CA ILE A 424 6.52 -4.23 -19.29
C ILE A 424 7.08 -4.44 -17.90
N LYS A 425 8.15 -3.71 -17.58
CA LYS A 425 8.86 -3.84 -16.33
C LYS A 425 8.65 -2.59 -15.50
N ASP A 426 8.02 -2.79 -14.35
CA ASP A 426 7.89 -1.78 -13.30
C ASP A 426 8.97 -2.02 -12.23
N SER A 427 9.62 -0.96 -11.77
CA SER A 427 10.68 -1.03 -10.80
C SER A 427 10.83 0.28 -10.05
N TRP A 428 10.86 0.19 -8.72
CA TRP A 428 11.23 1.29 -7.85
C TRP A 428 12.66 1.71 -8.11
N ARG A 429 12.85 3.02 -8.25
CA ARG A 429 14.15 3.65 -8.50
C ARG A 429 14.32 4.79 -7.51
N THR A 430 15.46 4.79 -6.82
CA THR A 430 15.84 5.96 -6.02
C THR A 430 16.12 7.12 -6.94
N GLU A 431 15.66 8.30 -6.54
CA GLU A 431 15.96 9.55 -7.24
C GLU A 431 17.47 9.74 -7.47
N GLY A 432 17.82 10.34 -8.61
CA GLY A 432 19.21 10.54 -9.04
C GLY A 432 19.93 9.30 -9.60
N ARG A 433 19.32 8.11 -9.61
CA ARG A 433 19.87 6.94 -10.31
C ARG A 433 19.56 7.00 -11.80
N THR A 434 20.53 6.67 -12.65
CA THR A 434 20.32 6.48 -14.08
C THR A 434 19.21 5.45 -14.34
N PRO A 435 18.17 5.79 -15.13
CA PRO A 435 17.18 4.86 -15.65
C PRO A 435 17.80 3.59 -16.26
N GLU A 436 17.11 2.45 -16.13
CA GLU A 436 17.60 1.21 -16.75
C GLU A 436 17.58 1.27 -18.27
N ILE A 437 16.65 2.05 -18.86
CA ILE A 437 16.50 2.20 -20.31
C ILE A 437 17.77 2.72 -20.98
N GLU A 438 18.44 3.70 -20.36
CA GLU A 438 19.69 4.26 -20.92
C GLU A 438 20.80 3.20 -21.05
N PHE A 439 20.88 2.26 -20.09
CA PHE A 439 21.84 1.16 -20.17
C PHE A 439 21.46 0.13 -21.25
N LEU A 440 20.16 -0.11 -21.45
CA LEU A 440 19.66 -1.04 -22.47
C LEU A 440 19.88 -0.48 -23.88
N GLU A 441 19.68 0.82 -24.07
CA GLU A 441 19.95 1.50 -25.34
C GLU A 441 21.43 1.48 -25.68
N ALA A 442 22.29 1.82 -24.71
CA ALA A 442 23.73 1.71 -24.89
C ALA A 442 24.17 0.28 -25.24
N ALA A 443 23.56 -0.75 -24.63
CA ALA A 443 23.84 -2.14 -24.98
C ALA A 443 23.37 -2.51 -26.39
N ARG A 444 22.20 -2.01 -26.82
CA ARG A 444 21.67 -2.23 -28.18
C ARG A 444 22.60 -1.65 -29.25
N GLU A 445 23.17 -0.47 -29.00
CA GLU A 445 24.14 0.15 -29.90
C GLU A 445 25.42 -0.67 -30.06
N VAL A 446 25.86 -1.35 -29.00
CA VAL A 446 27.00 -2.27 -29.05
C VAL A 446 26.66 -3.54 -29.86
N ASP A 447 25.48 -4.12 -29.66
CA ASP A 447 25.04 -5.33 -30.37
C ASP A 447 24.86 -5.10 -31.88
N HIS A 448 24.44 -3.90 -32.28
CA HIS A 448 24.39 -3.49 -33.70
C HIS A 448 25.76 -3.34 -34.35
N GLN A 449 26.83 -3.16 -33.57
CA GLN A 449 28.21 -3.19 -34.10
C GLN A 449 28.75 -4.62 -34.25
N GLU A 450 28.12 -5.63 -33.63
CA GLU A 450 28.50 -7.04 -33.66
C GLU A 450 27.43 -7.98 -34.26
N ASN A 451 26.73 -7.61 -35.35
CA ASN A 451 25.96 -8.52 -36.24
C ASN A 451 25.26 -9.76 -35.60
N ALA A 452 24.52 -9.60 -34.49
CA ALA A 452 23.68 -10.67 -33.93
C ALA A 452 22.19 -10.39 -34.15
N PRO A 453 21.37 -11.38 -34.57
CA PRO A 453 19.94 -11.19 -34.78
C PRO A 453 19.21 -11.22 -33.41
N GLY A 454 19.07 -10.07 -32.77
CA GLY A 454 18.28 -9.89 -31.56
C GLY A 454 16.82 -9.57 -31.87
N GLU A 455 15.90 -10.34 -31.28
CA GLU A 455 14.45 -10.06 -31.30
C GLU A 455 14.15 -8.66 -30.74
N ASN A 456 13.34 -7.88 -31.46
CA ASN A 456 12.88 -6.56 -31.03
C ASN A 456 12.05 -6.68 -29.74
N LEU A 457 12.67 -6.49 -28.57
CA LEU A 457 11.95 -6.26 -27.32
C LEU A 457 11.83 -4.75 -27.09
N ARG A 458 10.70 -4.16 -27.47
CA ARG A 458 10.31 -2.83 -26.99
C ARG A 458 9.95 -2.93 -25.50
N HIS A 459 10.76 -2.32 -24.65
CA HIS A 459 10.56 -2.24 -23.21
C HIS A 459 9.95 -0.89 -22.86
N VAL A 460 8.89 -0.91 -22.04
CA VAL A 460 8.34 0.32 -21.44
C VAL A 460 8.54 0.25 -19.94
N THR A 461 9.07 1.31 -19.34
CA THR A 461 9.34 1.44 -17.91
C THR A 461 8.51 2.60 -17.37
N THR A 462 7.69 2.36 -16.35
CA THR A 462 6.96 3.41 -15.63
C THR A 462 7.74 3.77 -14.35
N PHE A 463 7.77 5.05 -13.96
CA PHE A 463 8.52 5.55 -12.79
C PHE A 463 7.59 6.09 -11.70
N TYR A 464 7.96 5.88 -10.43
CA TYR A 464 7.36 6.55 -9.26
C TYR A 464 8.44 7.19 -8.38
N GLN A 465 8.21 8.45 -8.00
CA GLN A 465 9.06 9.26 -7.12
C GLN A 465 8.74 9.01 -5.63
N ASN A 466 9.75 9.26 -4.80
CA ASN A 466 9.78 9.04 -3.36
C ASN A 466 8.77 9.93 -2.59
N ILE A 467 8.17 9.43 -1.51
CA ILE A 467 7.28 10.20 -0.62
C ILE A 467 8.09 10.93 0.48
N SER A 468 9.39 11.21 0.25
CA SER A 468 10.19 11.94 1.24
C SER A 468 9.93 13.45 1.29
N GLU A 469 8.93 13.95 0.54
CA GLU A 469 8.53 15.37 0.51
C GLU A 469 7.06 15.60 0.93
N CYS A 470 6.51 14.78 1.82
CA CYS A 470 5.20 15.02 2.47
C CYS A 470 5.31 15.16 3.98
#